data_AF-A0A354ZKV8-F1
#
_entry.id   AF-A0A354ZKV8-F1
#
_cell.length_a   1.000
_cell.length_b   1.000
_cell.length_c   1.000
_cell.angle_alpha   90.00
_cell.angle_beta   90.00
_cell.angle_gamma   90.00
#
_symmetry.space_group_name_H-M   'P 1'
#
loop_
_entity.id
_entity.type
_entity.pdbx_description
1 polymer ?
#
loop_
_entity_poly.entity_id
_entity_poly.type
_entity_poly.pdbx_seq_one_letter_code
_entity_poly.pdbx_strand_id
1 'polypeptide(L)'
;TLHGTTIPVWLVGDGADASGVVVMALCELYQARPDPKVAEMIRMFADGIAQFQMGAPDEFPFGAHMPWGGSISHWHGWGYHQIRALAMAGRVLGEQEWVQSAERAANGFVTHMLASIGLFAHMGPAPLAYVQLSYGCQTVTTGLLELYRATGREIYARLAGISGSWFLGNNVTGHPMYDAATGRGWDGIDPPGPERGIGVSFNAGAESTIEAVTTLVELAGVPKACEYMNLATRARYPFRVVEAESFDKPASGRPRKMWASWTGEGIPSGEFYVTARSGDSFKLSFSIPEDDEFIPYIVYERQSVAPGQVGLAITIDDGEPIIVDASGSPDTKYFVMDKLTGPIRLSAGRHNVTVKFAGASRSLNASIDALVLQPLVEWRHMTGPDYQNVLLARSFAGQALTRSIQVDIRKTGPATQIQFQVGCYDAQGELVRDERLTSPAASGAETVVLDLPMEPFGYTLVEWR
;
A
#
# COMPACT_ATOMS: atom_id res chain seq x y z
N THR A 1 -14.26 5.49 21.05
CA THR A 1 -14.03 4.39 20.10
C THR A 1 -14.79 4.68 18.83
N LEU A 2 -14.30 4.22 17.68
CA LEU A 2 -15.00 4.25 16.39
C LEU A 2 -15.03 2.81 15.88
N HIS A 3 -16.22 2.25 15.65
CA HIS A 3 -16.43 0.84 15.26
C HIS A 3 -15.74 -0.17 16.19
N GLY A 4 -15.65 0.15 17.48
CA GLY A 4 -14.98 -0.68 18.48
C GLY A 4 -13.47 -0.47 18.56
N THR A 5 -12.88 0.30 17.65
CA THR A 5 -11.46 0.69 17.70
C THR A 5 -11.26 1.84 18.67
N THR A 6 -10.26 1.73 19.56
CA THR A 6 -9.84 2.84 20.44
C THR A 6 -9.00 3.82 19.64
N ILE A 7 -9.39 5.10 19.66
CA ILE A 7 -8.71 6.18 18.95
C ILE A 7 -8.24 7.22 19.98
N PRO A 8 -6.99 7.69 19.91
CA PRO A 8 -6.50 8.77 20.77
C PRO A 8 -7.28 10.08 20.54
N VAL A 9 -7.79 10.69 21.61
CA VAL A 9 -8.66 11.89 21.56
C VAL A 9 -7.91 13.22 21.75
N TRP A 10 -6.59 13.17 21.87
CA TRP A 10 -5.74 14.34 22.11
C TRP A 10 -4.92 14.76 20.88
N LEU A 11 -5.11 14.08 19.75
CA LEU A 11 -4.47 14.43 18.48
C LEU A 11 -5.04 15.77 17.97
N VAL A 12 -4.19 16.55 17.32
CA VAL A 12 -4.57 17.86 16.76
C VAL A 12 -5.65 17.66 15.69
N GLY A 13 -6.85 18.17 15.95
CA GLY A 13 -8.00 18.05 15.04
C GLY A 13 -8.42 16.60 14.78
N ASP A 14 -8.21 15.70 15.75
CA ASP A 14 -8.36 14.25 15.61
C ASP A 14 -7.43 13.63 14.54
N GLY A 15 -6.45 14.38 14.04
CA GLY A 15 -5.54 13.99 12.98
C GLY A 15 -4.18 13.53 13.50
N ALA A 16 -3.84 12.27 13.26
CA ALA A 16 -2.47 11.78 13.43
C ALA A 16 -1.52 12.39 12.38
N ASP A 17 -2.05 12.76 11.22
CA ASP A 17 -1.35 13.49 10.16
C ASP A 17 -0.87 14.88 10.64
N ALA A 18 -1.78 15.71 11.14
CA ALA A 18 -1.48 17.01 11.71
C ALA A 18 -0.60 16.89 12.96
N SER A 19 -0.87 15.90 13.82
CA SER A 19 -0.05 15.64 15.01
C SER A 19 1.37 15.19 14.65
N GLY A 20 1.56 14.48 13.55
CA GLY A 20 2.88 14.10 13.04
C GLY A 20 3.75 15.32 12.74
N VAL A 21 3.18 16.35 12.12
CA VAL A 21 3.86 17.64 11.88
C VAL A 21 4.27 18.30 13.21
N VAL A 22 3.37 18.29 14.21
CA VAL A 22 3.66 18.82 15.55
C VAL A 22 4.82 18.08 16.21
N VAL A 23 4.83 16.74 16.17
CA VAL A 23 5.91 15.93 16.74
C VAL A 23 7.24 16.28 16.08
N MET A 24 7.31 16.36 14.75
CA MET A 24 8.53 16.74 14.04
C MET A 24 9.04 18.12 14.48
N ALA A 25 8.14 19.12 14.55
CA ALA A 25 8.51 20.47 14.97
C ALA A 25 8.98 20.52 16.44
N LEU A 26 8.34 19.77 17.34
CA LEU A 26 8.74 19.68 18.73
C LEU A 26 10.09 18.97 18.90
N CYS A 27 10.38 17.95 18.09
CA CYS A 27 11.68 17.28 18.06
C CYS A 27 12.81 18.25 17.68
N GLU A 28 12.64 19.04 16.61
CA GLU A 28 13.61 20.09 16.24
C GLU A 28 13.79 21.13 17.37
N LEU A 29 12.68 21.58 17.97
CA LEU A 29 12.72 22.53 19.09
C LEU A 29 13.47 21.96 20.30
N TYR A 30 13.20 20.70 20.65
CA TYR A 30 13.84 20.03 21.78
C TYR A 30 15.35 19.86 21.55
N GLN A 31 15.77 19.51 20.32
CA GLN A 31 17.19 19.39 20.00
C GLN A 31 17.90 20.74 20.06
N ALA A 32 17.25 21.82 19.60
CA ALA A 32 17.81 23.17 19.67
C ALA A 32 17.82 23.73 21.11
N ARG A 33 16.81 23.40 21.91
CA ARG A 33 16.64 23.85 23.29
C ARG A 33 15.92 22.78 24.12
N PRO A 34 16.68 21.90 24.81
CA PRO A 34 16.08 20.87 25.65
C PRO A 34 15.23 21.47 26.78
N ASP A 35 13.96 21.05 26.84
CA ASP A 35 12.99 21.44 27.86
C ASP A 35 12.14 20.20 28.21
N PRO A 36 12.05 19.79 29.50
CA PRO A 36 11.23 18.67 29.92
C PRO A 36 9.76 18.74 29.47
N LYS A 37 9.18 19.94 29.37
CA LYS A 37 7.79 20.12 28.90
C LYS A 37 7.64 19.81 27.41
N VAL A 38 8.66 20.16 26.62
CA VAL A 38 8.67 19.82 25.19
C VAL A 38 8.79 18.31 25.01
N ALA A 39 9.65 17.65 25.78
CA ALA A 39 9.75 16.19 25.77
C ALA A 39 8.43 15.49 26.18
N GLU A 40 7.70 16.04 27.15
CA GLU A 40 6.38 15.53 27.55
C GLU A 40 5.36 15.65 26.41
N MET A 41 5.33 16.78 25.69
CA MET A 41 4.46 16.94 24.53
C MET A 41 4.83 15.98 23.39
N ILE A 42 6.12 15.77 23.12
CA ILE A 42 6.57 14.76 22.14
C ILE A 42 6.03 13.38 22.53
N ARG A 43 6.21 12.96 23.79
CA ARG A 43 5.69 11.68 24.29
C ARG A 43 4.19 11.55 24.08
N MET A 44 3.42 12.55 24.51
CA MET A 44 1.97 12.52 24.39
C MET A 44 1.51 12.32 22.93
N PHE A 45 2.05 13.10 21.98
CA PHE A 45 1.64 12.97 20.58
C PHE A 45 2.19 11.71 19.90
N ALA A 46 3.46 11.33 20.16
CA ALA A 46 4.06 10.13 19.61
C ALA A 46 3.34 8.86 20.08
N ASP A 47 2.97 8.78 21.36
CA ASP A 47 2.18 7.68 21.91
C ASP A 47 0.81 7.60 21.25
N GLY A 48 0.14 8.73 21.05
CA GLY A 48 -1.12 8.78 20.31
C GLY A 48 -0.98 8.25 18.88
N ILE A 49 0.02 8.73 18.14
CA ILE A 49 0.27 8.27 16.77
C ILE A 49 0.57 6.76 16.74
N ALA A 50 1.44 6.26 17.62
CA ALA A 50 1.81 4.85 17.70
C ALA A 50 0.60 3.95 18.07
N GLN A 51 -0.29 4.44 18.94
CA GLN A 51 -1.52 3.74 19.31
C GLN A 51 -2.55 3.68 18.17
N PHE A 52 -2.48 4.59 17.20
CA PHE A 52 -3.36 4.60 16.04
C PHE A 52 -2.77 3.86 14.82
N GLN A 53 -1.94 2.84 15.08
CA GLN A 53 -1.47 1.86 14.11
C GLN A 53 -2.44 0.68 14.05
N MET A 54 -2.80 0.24 12.84
CA MET A 54 -3.82 -0.79 12.64
C MET A 54 -3.37 -1.87 11.66
N GLY A 55 -3.95 -3.07 11.82
CA GLY A 55 -3.79 -4.20 10.90
C GLY A 55 -2.54 -5.04 11.15
N ALA A 56 -2.64 -6.32 10.81
CA ALA A 56 -1.53 -7.27 10.74
C ALA A 56 -0.91 -7.24 9.32
N PRO A 57 0.24 -7.90 9.07
CA PRO A 57 0.88 -7.88 7.75
C PRO A 57 0.02 -8.37 6.56
N ASP A 58 -1.04 -9.12 6.84
CA ASP A 58 -2.02 -9.65 5.89
C ASP A 58 -3.48 -9.35 6.31
N GLU A 59 -3.68 -8.28 7.08
CA GLU A 59 -4.99 -7.76 7.46
C GLU A 59 -5.01 -6.25 7.26
N PHE A 60 -6.05 -5.74 6.62
CA PHE A 60 -6.22 -4.30 6.42
C PHE A 60 -6.11 -3.54 7.77
N PRO A 61 -5.40 -2.39 7.83
CA PRO A 61 -4.66 -1.68 6.79
C PRO A 61 -3.15 -2.02 6.71
N PHE A 62 -2.77 -3.28 6.93
CA PHE A 62 -1.42 -3.81 6.72
C PHE A 62 -0.31 -3.19 7.59
N GLY A 63 -0.65 -2.77 8.81
CA GLY A 63 0.29 -2.14 9.75
C GLY A 63 0.46 -0.63 9.58
N ALA A 64 -0.39 0.01 8.77
CA ALA A 64 -0.38 1.47 8.60
C ALA A 64 -0.80 2.21 9.87
N HIS A 65 -0.27 3.43 10.05
CA HIS A 65 -0.86 4.41 10.96
C HIS A 65 -2.05 5.06 10.27
N MET A 66 -3.18 5.19 10.95
CA MET A 66 -4.35 5.82 10.36
C MET A 66 -4.21 7.35 10.41
N PRO A 67 -4.49 8.09 9.32
CA PRO A 67 -4.27 9.53 9.30
C PRO A 67 -5.21 10.33 10.19
N TRP A 68 -6.48 9.93 10.30
CA TRP A 68 -7.53 10.73 10.90
C TRP A 68 -8.54 9.88 11.70
N GLY A 69 -8.88 10.35 12.91
CA GLY A 69 -9.73 9.64 13.87
C GLY A 69 -11.21 9.55 13.49
N GLY A 70 -11.64 10.25 12.44
CA GLY A 70 -13.01 10.15 11.93
C GLY A 70 -13.23 9.01 10.94
N SER A 71 -12.19 8.25 10.59
CA SER A 71 -12.32 7.02 9.81
C SER A 71 -11.22 6.01 10.13
N ILE A 72 -11.61 4.76 10.34
CA ILE A 72 -10.68 3.62 10.36
C ILE A 72 -10.64 2.85 9.03
N SER A 73 -11.39 3.33 8.04
CA SER A 73 -11.61 2.69 6.74
C SER A 73 -10.91 3.42 5.60
N HIS A 74 -10.23 4.51 5.92
CA HIS A 74 -9.58 5.37 4.95
C HIS A 74 -8.18 5.77 5.39
N TRP A 75 -7.18 5.15 4.76
CA TRP A 75 -5.83 5.67 4.76
C TRP A 75 -5.62 6.59 3.55
N HIS A 76 -4.82 7.62 3.72
CA HIS A 76 -4.39 8.53 2.66
C HIS A 76 -2.93 8.96 2.80
N GLY A 77 -2.30 9.24 1.67
CA GLY A 77 -0.90 9.67 1.65
C GLY A 77 -0.67 11.13 2.04
N TRP A 78 -1.66 12.02 1.86
CA TRP A 78 -1.46 13.44 2.16
C TRP A 78 -1.27 13.68 3.66
N GLY A 79 -0.20 14.39 4.02
CA GLY A 79 0.12 14.66 5.42
C GLY A 79 0.54 13.43 6.23
N TYR A 80 0.82 12.28 5.61
CA TYR A 80 1.17 11.01 6.27
C TYR A 80 2.58 11.00 6.93
N HIS A 81 2.87 11.98 7.79
CA HIS A 81 4.18 12.14 8.44
C HIS A 81 4.43 11.21 9.63
N GLN A 82 3.52 10.28 9.94
CA GLN A 82 3.54 9.44 11.15
C GLN A 82 4.84 8.60 11.24
N ILE A 83 5.28 7.99 10.14
CA ILE A 83 6.54 7.23 10.10
C ILE A 83 7.73 8.14 10.47
N ARG A 84 7.82 9.32 9.84
CA ARG A 84 8.88 10.30 10.11
C ARG A 84 8.83 10.80 11.54
N ALA A 85 7.64 11.18 12.02
CA ALA A 85 7.41 11.69 13.36
C ALA A 85 7.85 10.69 14.44
N LEU A 86 7.43 9.42 14.32
CA LEU A 86 7.78 8.37 15.27
C LEU A 86 9.26 8.01 15.24
N ALA A 87 9.84 7.85 14.04
CA ALA A 87 11.28 7.57 13.90
C ALA A 87 12.13 8.71 14.47
N MET A 88 11.74 9.96 14.22
CA MET A 88 12.41 11.14 14.74
C MET A 88 12.27 11.26 16.26
N ALA A 89 11.05 11.11 16.79
CA ALA A 89 10.80 11.16 18.22
C ALA A 89 11.59 10.08 18.97
N GLY A 90 11.59 8.86 18.43
CA GLY A 90 12.33 7.73 19.01
C GLY A 90 13.83 7.98 19.03
N ARG A 91 14.39 8.52 17.93
CA ARG A 91 15.80 8.92 17.85
C ARG A 91 16.15 10.06 18.82
N VAL A 92 15.30 11.06 18.93
CA VAL A 92 15.55 12.28 19.73
C VAL A 92 15.44 12.03 21.23
N LEU A 93 14.47 11.22 21.66
CA LEU A 93 14.25 10.92 23.09
C LEU A 93 14.81 9.57 23.54
N GLY A 94 15.30 8.74 22.62
CA GLY A 94 15.84 7.41 22.92
C GLY A 94 14.79 6.32 23.11
N GLU A 95 13.58 6.52 22.59
CA GLU A 95 12.42 5.63 22.78
C GLU A 95 12.29 4.65 21.59
N GLN A 96 12.76 3.42 21.78
CA GLN A 96 12.83 2.41 20.71
C GLN A 96 11.45 1.93 20.23
N GLU A 97 10.43 1.95 21.08
CA GLU A 97 9.09 1.48 20.73
C GLU A 97 8.46 2.31 19.60
N TRP A 98 8.74 3.61 19.54
CA TRP A 98 8.26 4.48 18.46
C TRP A 98 9.00 4.19 17.15
N VAL A 99 10.31 3.94 17.21
CA VAL A 99 11.08 3.51 16.02
C VAL A 99 10.49 2.20 15.50
N GLN A 100 10.25 1.21 16.37
CA GLN A 100 9.64 -0.06 16.00
C GLN A 100 8.22 0.10 15.41
N SER A 101 7.43 1.06 15.90
CA SER A 101 6.12 1.37 15.31
C SER A 101 6.26 1.92 13.89
N ALA A 102 7.22 2.82 13.65
CA ALA A 102 7.53 3.31 12.31
C ALA A 102 8.07 2.19 11.39
N GLU A 103 8.92 1.30 11.89
CA GLU A 103 9.42 0.13 11.16
C GLU A 103 8.29 -0.81 10.74
N ARG A 104 7.33 -1.11 11.62
CA ARG A 104 6.17 -1.95 11.27
C ARG A 104 5.38 -1.37 10.09
N ALA A 105 5.15 -0.06 10.06
CA ALA A 105 4.48 0.59 8.95
C ALA A 105 5.33 0.55 7.66
N ALA A 106 6.64 0.77 7.77
CA ALA A 106 7.54 0.70 6.63
C ALA A 106 7.63 -0.72 6.04
N ASN A 107 7.86 -1.72 6.87
CA ASN A 107 8.11 -3.11 6.48
C ASN A 107 6.84 -3.85 6.05
N GLY A 108 5.69 -3.47 6.58
CA GLY A 108 4.38 -4.05 6.24
C GLY A 108 3.67 -3.28 5.13
N PHE A 109 3.31 -2.04 5.40
CA PHE A 109 2.44 -1.24 4.52
C PHE A 109 3.21 -0.54 3.39
N VAL A 110 4.37 0.08 3.66
CA VAL A 110 5.12 0.78 2.62
C VAL A 110 5.78 -0.20 1.64
N THR A 111 6.28 -1.35 2.09
CA THR A 111 6.74 -2.39 1.16
C THR A 111 5.59 -2.94 0.32
N HIS A 112 4.37 -3.06 0.86
CA HIS A 112 3.20 -3.46 0.07
C HIS A 112 2.94 -2.47 -1.05
N MET A 113 2.98 -1.18 -0.73
CA MET A 113 2.89 -0.10 -1.71
C MET A 113 3.99 -0.18 -2.77
N LEU A 114 5.27 -0.24 -2.35
CA LEU A 114 6.41 -0.19 -3.26
C LEU A 114 6.67 -1.49 -4.04
N ALA A 115 6.21 -2.65 -3.57
CA ALA A 115 6.32 -3.93 -4.28
C ALA A 115 5.15 -4.16 -5.25
N SER A 116 4.02 -3.44 -5.09
CA SER A 116 2.82 -3.61 -5.92
C SER A 116 2.75 -2.59 -7.06
N ILE A 117 1.91 -1.56 -6.94
CA ILE A 117 1.65 -0.57 -7.97
C ILE A 117 2.55 0.67 -7.86
N GLY A 118 3.39 0.77 -6.82
CA GLY A 118 4.05 2.00 -6.43
C GLY A 118 3.16 2.78 -5.45
N LEU A 119 3.24 4.10 -5.43
CA LEU A 119 2.50 4.89 -4.44
C LEU A 119 0.99 4.62 -4.49
N PHE A 120 0.41 4.44 -3.30
CA PHE A 120 -1.03 4.50 -3.11
C PHE A 120 -1.42 5.96 -2.91
N ALA A 121 -2.53 6.37 -3.52
CA ALA A 121 -3.15 7.63 -3.19
C ALA A 121 -3.97 7.50 -1.89
N HIS A 122 -4.77 6.43 -1.84
CA HIS A 122 -5.64 6.10 -0.73
C HIS A 122 -5.71 4.59 -0.54
N MET A 123 -6.20 4.17 0.62
CA MET A 123 -6.70 2.83 0.84
C MET A 123 -8.06 2.96 1.54
N GLY A 124 -9.15 2.66 0.83
CA GLY A 124 -10.48 3.19 1.12
C GLY A 124 -11.67 2.26 1.27
N PRO A 125 -11.63 1.01 1.80
CA PRO A 125 -10.52 0.16 2.21
C PRO A 125 -9.74 -0.54 1.08
N ALA A 126 -10.27 -0.58 -0.14
CA ALA A 126 -9.52 -1.10 -1.29
C ALA A 126 -8.33 -0.16 -1.60
N PRO A 127 -7.16 -0.67 -2.03
CA PRO A 127 -6.05 0.19 -2.45
C PRO A 127 -6.36 0.95 -3.74
N LEU A 128 -6.11 2.25 -3.75
CA LEU A 128 -6.39 3.15 -4.87
C LEU A 128 -5.13 3.86 -5.37
N ALA A 129 -4.94 3.85 -6.68
CA ALA A 129 -3.78 4.46 -7.32
C ALA A 129 -3.88 5.99 -7.44
N TYR A 130 -5.08 6.57 -7.49
CA TYR A 130 -5.30 7.99 -7.75
C TYR A 130 -6.15 8.64 -6.64
N VAL A 131 -5.99 9.92 -6.34
CA VAL A 131 -5.04 10.90 -6.93
C VAL A 131 -3.68 10.84 -6.22
N GLN A 132 -2.58 10.60 -6.94
CA GLN A 132 -1.24 10.63 -6.33
C GLN A 132 -0.79 12.08 -6.18
N LEU A 133 -0.31 12.45 -4.99
CA LEU A 133 0.03 13.83 -4.66
C LEU A 133 1.52 13.93 -4.32
N SER A 134 2.16 15.05 -4.68
CA SER A 134 3.57 15.32 -4.35
C SER A 134 3.85 15.16 -2.85
N TYR A 135 2.96 15.70 -2.02
CA TYR A 135 2.98 15.61 -0.57
C TYR A 135 2.62 14.22 -0.02
N GLY A 136 2.06 13.31 -0.84
CA GLY A 136 1.94 11.89 -0.51
C GLY A 136 3.22 11.11 -0.79
N CYS A 137 3.96 11.45 -1.85
CA CYS A 137 5.27 10.86 -2.12
C CYS A 137 6.31 11.29 -1.08
N GLN A 138 6.30 12.57 -0.72
CA GLN A 138 7.27 13.14 0.20
C GLN A 138 7.20 12.48 1.58
N THR A 139 5.99 12.24 2.09
CA THR A 139 5.79 11.70 3.45
C THR A 139 6.38 10.29 3.58
N VAL A 140 6.13 9.43 2.59
CA VAL A 140 6.71 8.09 2.51
C VAL A 140 8.23 8.16 2.38
N THR A 141 8.72 8.97 1.45
CA THR A 141 10.16 9.07 1.15
C THR A 141 10.95 9.56 2.37
N THR A 142 10.51 10.65 2.98
CA THR A 142 11.23 11.25 4.11
C THR A 142 11.03 10.49 5.41
N GLY A 143 9.92 9.76 5.58
CA GLY A 143 9.75 8.78 6.65
C GLY A 143 10.77 7.65 6.59
N LEU A 144 11.02 7.11 5.39
CA LEU A 144 12.05 6.10 5.17
C LEU A 144 13.48 6.65 5.40
N LEU A 145 13.76 7.89 4.98
CA LEU A 145 15.05 8.53 5.29
C LEU A 145 15.25 8.74 6.78
N GLU A 146 14.20 9.09 7.52
CA GLU A 146 14.29 9.25 8.97
C GLU A 146 14.46 7.90 9.69
N LEU A 147 13.81 6.83 9.22
CA LEU A 147 14.08 5.47 9.68
C LEU A 147 15.53 5.06 9.43
N TYR A 148 16.10 5.40 8.27
CA TYR A 148 17.53 5.19 8.02
C TYR A 148 18.41 5.94 9.04
N ARG A 149 18.08 7.20 9.37
CA ARG A 149 18.80 7.97 10.39
C ARG A 149 18.66 7.39 11.80
N ALA A 150 17.48 6.88 12.15
CA ALA A 150 17.19 6.32 13.47
C ALA A 150 17.81 4.93 13.70
N THR A 151 17.92 4.12 12.64
CA THR A 151 18.30 2.70 12.75
C THR A 151 19.67 2.38 12.15
N GLY A 152 20.15 3.20 11.20
CA GLY A 152 21.33 2.90 10.38
C GLY A 152 21.13 1.81 9.33
N ARG A 153 19.95 1.19 9.21
CA ARG A 153 19.71 0.09 8.27
C ARG A 153 19.58 0.59 6.83
N GLU A 154 20.52 0.20 5.97
CA GLU A 154 20.57 0.67 4.57
C GLU A 154 19.29 0.44 3.78
N ILE A 155 18.53 -0.62 4.10
CA ILE A 155 17.30 -0.95 3.37
C ILE A 155 16.31 0.22 3.36
N TYR A 156 16.23 1.01 4.43
CA TYR A 156 15.35 2.19 4.45
C TYR A 156 15.85 3.30 3.51
N ALA A 157 17.16 3.49 3.35
CA ALA A 157 17.69 4.40 2.35
C ALA A 157 17.40 3.93 0.92
N ARG A 158 17.49 2.62 0.65
CA ARG A 158 17.17 2.03 -0.66
C ARG A 158 15.69 2.20 -1.00
N LEU A 159 14.81 1.87 -0.05
CA LEU A 159 13.36 2.07 -0.18
C LEU A 159 13.01 3.56 -0.36
N ALA A 160 13.70 4.46 0.34
CA ALA A 160 13.52 5.90 0.16
C ALA A 160 13.86 6.35 -1.27
N GLY A 161 14.99 5.88 -1.83
CA GLY A 161 15.34 6.15 -3.23
C GLY A 161 14.30 5.60 -4.22
N ILE A 162 13.82 4.36 -3.99
CA ILE A 162 12.75 3.75 -4.79
C ILE A 162 11.46 4.57 -4.69
N SER A 163 11.06 5.03 -3.51
CA SER A 163 9.87 5.86 -3.35
C SER A 163 10.04 7.24 -4.02
N GLY A 164 11.17 7.90 -3.76
CA GLY A 164 11.47 9.23 -4.29
C GLY A 164 11.67 9.28 -5.81
N SER A 165 11.97 8.14 -6.45
CA SER A 165 12.02 8.03 -7.91
C SER A 165 10.69 8.39 -8.60
N TRP A 166 9.57 8.43 -7.87
CA TRP A 166 8.29 8.98 -8.33
C TRP A 166 8.44 10.40 -8.89
N PHE A 167 9.25 11.26 -8.25
CA PHE A 167 9.53 12.62 -8.71
C PHE A 167 10.27 12.69 -10.04
N LEU A 168 11.02 11.64 -10.38
CA LEU A 168 11.80 11.54 -11.62
C LEU A 168 11.09 10.72 -12.70
N GLY A 169 9.85 10.30 -12.47
CA GLY A 169 9.02 9.61 -13.46
C GLY A 169 8.74 8.14 -13.16
N ASN A 170 9.20 7.58 -12.02
CA ASN A 170 8.79 6.23 -11.59
C ASN A 170 7.39 6.21 -10.98
N ASN A 171 6.42 6.72 -11.73
CA ASN A 171 5.05 6.89 -11.31
C ASN A 171 4.11 6.32 -12.38
N VAL A 172 2.81 6.34 -12.10
CA VAL A 172 1.79 5.73 -12.96
C VAL A 172 1.69 6.36 -14.36
N THR A 173 2.28 7.54 -14.59
CA THR A 173 2.29 8.22 -15.90
C THR A 173 3.62 8.13 -16.64
N GLY A 174 4.71 7.75 -15.96
CA GLY A 174 6.05 7.84 -16.53
C GLY A 174 6.57 9.27 -16.70
N HIS A 175 5.87 10.28 -16.18
CA HIS A 175 6.21 11.70 -16.35
C HIS A 175 6.98 12.23 -15.13
N PRO A 176 8.12 12.91 -15.30
CA PRO A 176 8.81 13.56 -14.19
C PRO A 176 7.91 14.58 -13.46
N MET A 177 7.78 14.44 -12.14
CA MET A 177 6.97 15.34 -11.30
C MET A 177 7.78 16.53 -10.75
N TYR A 178 9.09 16.52 -10.95
CA TYR A 178 9.98 17.65 -10.69
C TYR A 178 10.63 18.13 -11.98
N ASP A 179 10.54 19.43 -12.26
CA ASP A 179 11.24 20.08 -13.36
C ASP A 179 12.56 20.68 -12.88
N ALA A 180 13.67 20.01 -13.19
CA ALA A 180 15.01 20.45 -12.80
C ALA A 180 15.46 21.77 -13.47
N ALA A 181 14.88 22.16 -14.61
CA ALA A 181 15.25 23.41 -15.27
C ALA A 181 14.65 24.64 -14.58
N THR A 182 13.51 24.46 -13.90
CA THR A 182 12.78 25.58 -13.27
C THR A 182 12.61 25.44 -11.76
N GLY A 183 12.91 24.27 -11.20
CA GLY A 183 12.71 23.94 -9.79
C GLY A 183 11.26 23.67 -9.39
N ARG A 184 10.33 23.60 -10.37
CA ARG A 184 8.90 23.38 -10.10
C ARG A 184 8.61 21.94 -9.70
N GLY A 185 7.76 21.76 -8.69
CA GLY A 185 7.13 20.47 -8.38
C GLY A 185 5.68 20.47 -8.83
N TRP A 186 5.31 19.51 -9.66
CA TRP A 186 3.92 19.31 -10.10
C TRP A 186 3.07 18.72 -8.98
N ASP A 187 1.82 19.15 -8.92
CA ASP A 187 0.87 18.90 -7.82
C ASP A 187 0.59 17.41 -7.60
N GLY A 188 0.28 16.71 -8.69
CA GLY A 188 -0.10 15.32 -8.59
C GLY A 188 -0.51 14.70 -9.91
N ILE A 189 -1.06 13.50 -9.80
CA ILE A 189 -1.49 12.67 -10.90
C ILE A 189 -2.93 12.22 -10.62
N ASP A 190 -3.85 12.70 -11.45
CA ASP A 190 -5.25 12.32 -11.54
C ASP A 190 -5.43 11.07 -12.43
N PRO A 191 -6.60 10.41 -12.39
CA PRO A 191 -6.97 9.44 -13.40
C PRO A 191 -6.87 10.05 -14.81
N PRO A 192 -6.30 9.33 -15.79
CA PRO A 192 -6.25 9.83 -17.17
C PRO A 192 -7.66 9.93 -17.74
N GLY A 193 -7.90 10.92 -18.59
CA GLY A 193 -9.23 11.15 -19.15
C GLY A 193 -9.29 12.33 -20.11
N PRO A 194 -10.44 12.57 -20.77
CA PRO A 194 -10.59 13.61 -21.78
C PRO A 194 -10.18 15.01 -21.30
N GLU A 195 -10.42 15.32 -20.01
CA GLU A 195 -10.09 16.63 -19.42
C GLU A 195 -8.65 16.67 -18.87
N ARG A 196 -8.11 15.54 -18.40
CA ARG A 196 -6.81 15.45 -17.71
C ARG A 196 -5.67 14.94 -18.60
N GLY A 197 -5.97 14.50 -19.82
CA GLY A 197 -4.99 13.93 -20.76
C GLY A 197 -4.25 12.74 -20.13
N ILE A 198 -2.95 12.90 -19.93
CA ILE A 198 -2.08 11.89 -19.29
C ILE A 198 -2.26 11.79 -17.77
N GLY A 199 -3.11 12.62 -17.16
CA GLY A 199 -3.40 12.63 -15.72
C GLY A 199 -2.52 13.59 -14.91
N VAL A 200 -1.45 14.15 -15.46
CA VAL A 200 -0.54 15.05 -14.73
C VAL A 200 -1.19 16.41 -14.47
N SER A 201 -1.28 16.80 -13.20
CA SER A 201 -1.64 18.15 -12.76
C SER A 201 -0.41 19.05 -12.79
N PHE A 202 -0.28 19.88 -13.83
CA PHE A 202 0.82 20.84 -14.00
C PHE A 202 0.69 22.10 -13.13
N ASN A 203 -0.19 22.08 -12.12
CA ASN A 203 -0.17 23.11 -11.08
C ASN A 203 1.14 22.99 -10.31
N ALA A 204 1.81 24.13 -10.07
CA ALA A 204 3.04 24.20 -9.30
C ALA A 204 2.87 25.23 -8.18
N GLY A 205 2.02 24.89 -7.21
CA GLY A 205 1.82 25.70 -6.01
C GLY A 205 3.01 25.65 -5.06
N ALA A 206 2.95 26.43 -3.99
CA ALA A 206 3.98 26.42 -2.95
C ALA A 206 4.13 25.02 -2.32
N GLU A 207 3.02 24.37 -1.99
CA GLU A 207 2.98 23.03 -1.40
C GLU A 207 3.74 22.01 -2.27
N SER A 208 3.26 21.75 -3.49
CA SER A 208 3.87 20.75 -4.38
C SER A 208 5.35 21.01 -4.70
N THR A 209 5.73 22.28 -4.82
CA THR A 209 7.11 22.69 -5.11
C THR A 209 8.03 22.51 -3.91
N ILE A 210 7.60 22.93 -2.72
CA ILE A 210 8.37 22.74 -1.48
C ILE A 210 8.57 21.26 -1.22
N GLU A 211 7.54 20.43 -1.36
CA GLU A 211 7.65 19.00 -1.11
C GLU A 211 8.58 18.29 -2.09
N ALA A 212 8.50 18.62 -3.39
CA ALA A 212 9.42 18.08 -4.39
C ALA A 212 10.88 18.47 -4.09
N VAL A 213 11.15 19.77 -3.87
CA VAL A 213 12.51 20.26 -3.64
C VAL A 213 13.09 19.73 -2.34
N THR A 214 12.34 19.76 -1.24
CA THR A 214 12.82 19.25 0.06
C THR A 214 13.08 17.75 0.00
N THR A 215 12.21 16.96 -0.64
CA THR A 215 12.45 15.52 -0.84
C THR A 215 13.75 15.27 -1.58
N LEU A 216 13.99 15.97 -2.70
CA LEU A 216 15.19 15.77 -3.50
C LEU A 216 16.46 16.23 -2.78
N VAL A 217 16.40 17.30 -1.98
CA VAL A 217 17.52 17.73 -1.12
C VAL A 217 17.82 16.69 -0.04
N GLU A 218 16.79 16.15 0.63
CA GLU A 218 16.99 15.12 1.66
C GLU A 218 17.57 13.82 1.06
N LEU A 219 17.08 13.40 -0.12
CA LEU A 219 17.64 12.27 -0.86
C LEU A 219 19.10 12.50 -1.24
N ALA A 220 19.43 13.68 -1.77
CA ALA A 220 20.80 14.03 -2.16
C ALA A 220 21.80 13.98 -0.99
N GLY A 221 21.31 14.15 0.24
CA GLY A 221 22.10 14.00 1.47
C GLY A 221 22.39 12.55 1.86
N VAL A 222 21.79 11.55 1.21
CA VAL A 222 21.94 10.12 1.52
C VAL A 222 22.44 9.37 0.27
N PRO A 223 23.76 9.16 0.11
CA PRO A 223 24.33 8.56 -1.10
C PRO A 223 23.70 7.22 -1.50
N LYS A 224 23.39 6.37 -0.52
CA LYS A 224 22.74 5.08 -0.75
C LYS A 224 21.35 5.22 -1.37
N ALA A 225 20.59 6.26 -1.03
CA ALA A 225 19.27 6.51 -1.61
C ALA A 225 19.36 6.99 -3.07
N CYS A 226 20.36 7.81 -3.39
CA CYS A 226 20.61 8.31 -4.75
C CYS A 226 20.84 7.18 -5.77
N GLU A 227 21.38 6.03 -5.33
CA GLU A 227 21.56 4.85 -6.18
C GLU A 227 20.24 4.30 -6.75
N TYR A 228 19.08 4.64 -6.16
CA TYR A 228 17.76 4.10 -6.55
C TYR A 228 16.78 5.15 -7.09
N MET A 229 17.19 6.42 -7.16
CA MET A 229 16.26 7.50 -7.52
C MET A 229 15.91 7.57 -9.01
N ASN A 230 16.77 7.00 -9.89
CA ASN A 230 16.59 7.02 -11.35
C ASN A 230 15.98 5.72 -11.90
N LEU A 231 15.19 5.04 -11.09
CA LEU A 231 14.50 3.82 -11.48
C LEU A 231 13.23 4.13 -12.28
N ALA A 232 12.84 3.23 -13.16
CA ALA A 232 11.55 3.24 -13.84
C ALA A 232 10.96 1.83 -13.81
N THR A 233 9.66 1.73 -13.51
CA THR A 233 8.95 0.45 -13.44
C THR A 233 8.92 -0.21 -14.82
N ARG A 234 9.41 -1.44 -14.89
CA ARG A 234 9.46 -2.26 -16.10
C ARG A 234 8.34 -3.29 -16.14
N ALA A 235 8.14 -3.98 -15.02
CA ALA A 235 7.11 -4.99 -14.86
C ALA A 235 6.67 -5.04 -13.39
N ARG A 236 5.46 -5.54 -13.15
CA ARG A 236 4.91 -5.72 -11.79
C ARG A 236 3.87 -6.82 -11.77
N TYR A 237 3.71 -7.42 -10.61
CA TYR A 237 2.70 -8.42 -10.30
C TYR A 237 1.96 -8.06 -9.01
N PRO A 238 1.08 -7.04 -9.07
CA PRO A 238 0.34 -6.57 -7.90
C PRO A 238 -0.96 -7.35 -7.70
N PHE A 239 -1.67 -7.03 -6.63
CA PHE A 239 -3.07 -7.39 -6.42
C PHE A 239 -3.99 -7.04 -7.61
N ARG A 240 -5.17 -7.67 -7.61
CA ARG A 240 -6.26 -7.40 -8.55
C ARG A 240 -7.49 -6.93 -7.79
N VAL A 241 -8.03 -5.76 -8.15
CA VAL A 241 -9.33 -5.29 -7.67
C VAL A 241 -10.39 -5.71 -8.69
N VAL A 242 -11.42 -6.41 -8.22
CA VAL A 242 -12.60 -6.81 -9.00
C VAL A 242 -13.77 -6.00 -8.47
N GLU A 243 -14.03 -4.87 -9.13
CA GLU A 243 -15.10 -3.94 -8.77
C GLU A 243 -16.46 -4.62 -8.82
N ALA A 244 -17.28 -4.45 -7.77
CA ALA A 244 -18.58 -5.09 -7.71
C ALA A 244 -19.50 -4.57 -8.82
N GLU A 245 -19.41 -3.29 -9.17
CA GLU A 245 -20.18 -2.66 -10.24
C GLU A 245 -19.76 -3.11 -11.64
N SER A 246 -18.70 -3.92 -11.79
CA SER A 246 -18.30 -4.48 -13.09
C SER A 246 -19.25 -5.55 -13.62
N PHE A 247 -20.24 -6.02 -12.83
CA PHE A 247 -21.24 -6.96 -13.33
C PHE A 247 -22.03 -6.36 -14.50
N ASP A 248 -22.21 -7.15 -15.57
CA ASP A 248 -22.95 -6.76 -16.77
C ASP A 248 -24.46 -6.75 -16.49
N LYS A 249 -24.99 -7.91 -16.08
CA LYS A 249 -26.41 -8.09 -15.74
C LYS A 249 -26.57 -8.93 -14.46
N PRO A 250 -27.65 -8.71 -13.69
CA PRO A 250 -27.99 -9.57 -12.57
C PRO A 250 -28.17 -11.03 -13.01
N ALA A 251 -27.71 -11.96 -12.17
CA ALA A 251 -28.04 -13.37 -12.30
C ALA A 251 -29.46 -13.64 -11.75
N SER A 252 -29.84 -12.95 -10.69
CA SER A 252 -31.21 -12.94 -10.16
C SER A 252 -31.51 -11.61 -9.45
N GLY A 253 -32.80 -11.31 -9.29
CA GLY A 253 -33.23 -10.12 -8.56
C GLY A 253 -32.87 -8.81 -9.26
N ARG A 254 -32.62 -7.76 -8.48
CA ARG A 254 -32.33 -6.39 -8.94
C ARG A 254 -31.27 -5.71 -8.05
N PRO A 255 -30.03 -6.23 -7.99
CA PRO A 255 -28.93 -5.53 -7.34
C PRO A 255 -28.73 -4.15 -8.00
N ARG A 256 -28.29 -3.17 -7.20
CA ARG A 256 -28.16 -1.77 -7.64
C ARG A 256 -26.74 -1.28 -7.49
N LYS A 257 -26.21 -0.66 -8.55
CA LYS A 257 -24.99 0.13 -8.51
C LYS A 257 -25.31 1.49 -7.91
N MET A 258 -24.58 1.88 -6.88
CA MET A 258 -24.76 3.09 -6.11
C MET A 258 -23.52 3.96 -6.27
N TRP A 259 -23.67 5.13 -6.89
CA TRP A 259 -22.58 6.09 -6.99
C TRP A 259 -22.32 6.73 -5.63
N ALA A 260 -21.05 6.83 -5.25
CA ALA A 260 -20.60 7.58 -4.09
C ALA A 260 -19.13 7.98 -4.24
N SER A 261 -18.85 9.30 -4.19
CA SER A 261 -17.47 9.81 -4.06
C SER A 261 -16.94 9.74 -2.63
N TRP A 262 -17.82 9.58 -1.65
CA TRP A 262 -17.51 9.43 -0.24
C TRP A 262 -18.66 8.70 0.47
N THR A 263 -18.34 7.68 1.28
CA THR A 263 -19.35 6.89 2.01
C THR A 263 -19.72 7.48 3.38
N GLY A 264 -19.04 8.55 3.80
CA GLY A 264 -19.03 9.05 5.17
C GLY A 264 -17.69 8.79 5.85
N GLU A 265 -17.03 7.69 5.48
CA GLU A 265 -15.77 7.25 6.11
C GLU A 265 -14.75 6.66 5.12
N GLY A 266 -15.08 6.46 3.85
CA GLY A 266 -14.15 5.92 2.86
C GLY A 266 -14.54 6.26 1.42
N ILE A 267 -13.69 5.86 0.48
CA ILE A 267 -13.87 6.10 -0.95
C ILE A 267 -14.01 4.74 -1.64
N PRO A 268 -15.17 4.41 -2.22
CA PRO A 268 -15.35 3.21 -3.04
C PRO A 268 -14.33 3.16 -4.19
N SER A 269 -13.76 2.00 -4.50
CA SER A 269 -12.62 1.91 -5.44
C SER A 269 -12.93 2.38 -6.86
N GLY A 270 -14.16 2.17 -7.34
CA GLY A 270 -14.59 2.56 -8.68
C GLY A 270 -15.62 3.70 -8.72
N GLU A 271 -15.73 4.52 -7.65
CA GLU A 271 -16.80 5.52 -7.43
C GLU A 271 -18.21 4.93 -7.26
N PHE A 272 -18.35 3.61 -7.32
CA PHE A 272 -19.60 2.91 -7.11
C PHE A 272 -19.39 1.75 -6.13
N TYR A 273 -20.48 1.36 -5.47
CA TYR A 273 -20.59 0.06 -4.82
C TYR A 273 -21.92 -0.58 -5.21
N VAL A 274 -22.10 -1.86 -4.92
CA VAL A 274 -23.32 -2.61 -5.24
C VAL A 274 -24.09 -2.95 -3.98
N THR A 275 -25.39 -2.63 -3.96
CA THR A 275 -26.33 -3.12 -2.95
C THR A 275 -27.09 -4.33 -3.46
N ALA A 276 -27.19 -5.37 -2.64
CA ALA A 276 -27.96 -6.58 -2.90
C ALA A 276 -28.92 -6.89 -1.74
N ARG A 277 -30.13 -7.34 -2.05
CA ARG A 277 -31.13 -7.79 -1.05
C ARG A 277 -31.53 -9.23 -1.26
N SER A 278 -32.41 -9.75 -0.41
CA SER A 278 -32.96 -11.11 -0.54
C SER A 278 -33.46 -11.40 -1.96
N GLY A 279 -32.86 -12.41 -2.60
CA GLY A 279 -33.15 -12.84 -3.98
C GLY A 279 -32.21 -12.27 -5.04
N ASP A 280 -31.37 -11.29 -4.70
CA ASP A 280 -30.39 -10.72 -5.62
C ASP A 280 -29.13 -11.59 -5.72
N SER A 281 -28.63 -11.70 -6.94
CA SER A 281 -27.35 -12.32 -7.27
C SER A 281 -26.77 -11.70 -8.54
N PHE A 282 -25.46 -11.60 -8.62
CA PHE A 282 -24.74 -11.15 -9.81
C PHE A 282 -23.39 -11.86 -9.92
N LYS A 283 -22.81 -11.80 -11.13
CA LYS A 283 -21.55 -12.48 -11.45
C LYS A 283 -20.52 -11.45 -11.91
N LEU A 284 -19.35 -11.53 -11.30
CA LEU A 284 -18.15 -10.79 -11.66
C LEU A 284 -17.22 -11.71 -12.45
N SER A 285 -16.44 -11.13 -13.35
CA SER A 285 -15.42 -11.87 -14.11
C SER A 285 -14.08 -11.16 -13.96
N PHE A 286 -13.02 -11.94 -13.82
CA PHE A 286 -11.66 -11.45 -13.73
C PHE A 286 -10.71 -12.45 -14.40
N SER A 287 -9.46 -12.06 -14.59
CA SER A 287 -8.46 -12.95 -15.18
C SER A 287 -7.16 -12.94 -14.37
N ILE A 288 -6.56 -14.11 -14.26
CA ILE A 288 -5.26 -14.33 -13.64
C ILE A 288 -4.24 -14.65 -14.76
N PRO A 289 -3.06 -14.01 -14.77
CA PRO A 289 -2.09 -14.17 -15.86
C PRO A 289 -1.30 -15.48 -15.83
N GLU A 290 -1.07 -16.05 -14.65
CA GLU A 290 -0.31 -17.29 -14.45
C GLU A 290 -0.86 -18.07 -13.25
N ASP A 291 -0.65 -19.40 -13.21
CA ASP A 291 -1.09 -20.25 -12.09
C ASP A 291 -0.46 -19.80 -10.77
N ASP A 292 -1.27 -19.43 -9.79
CA ASP A 292 -0.77 -18.83 -8.56
C ASP A 292 -1.72 -19.00 -7.36
N GLU A 293 -1.22 -18.70 -6.16
CA GLU A 293 -1.99 -18.59 -4.93
C GLU A 293 -2.31 -17.14 -4.60
N PHE A 294 -3.59 -16.90 -4.26
CA PHE A 294 -4.11 -15.59 -3.90
C PHE A 294 -4.79 -15.65 -2.54
N ILE A 295 -4.65 -14.59 -1.75
CA ILE A 295 -5.50 -14.33 -0.58
C ILE A 295 -6.67 -13.47 -1.07
N PRO A 296 -7.91 -13.99 -1.07
CA PRO A 296 -9.08 -13.21 -1.44
C PRO A 296 -9.54 -12.36 -0.25
N TYR A 297 -9.67 -11.06 -0.48
CA TYR A 297 -10.31 -10.12 0.43
C TYR A 297 -11.63 -9.61 -0.17
N ILE A 298 -12.55 -9.21 0.70
CA ILE A 298 -13.80 -8.55 0.34
C ILE A 298 -13.86 -7.17 0.98
N VAL A 299 -14.29 -6.18 0.20
CA VAL A 299 -14.61 -4.84 0.67
C VAL A 299 -16.13 -4.69 0.72
N TYR A 300 -16.69 -4.57 1.92
CA TYR A 300 -18.13 -4.54 2.13
C TYR A 300 -18.52 -3.62 3.29
N GLU A 301 -19.80 -3.25 3.36
CA GLU A 301 -20.33 -2.42 4.44
C GLU A 301 -20.78 -3.30 5.61
N ARG A 302 -20.10 -3.19 6.74
CA ARG A 302 -20.54 -3.78 8.01
C ARG A 302 -21.61 -2.90 8.63
N GLN A 303 -22.67 -3.50 9.18
CA GLN A 303 -23.87 -2.79 9.65
C GLN A 303 -24.16 -3.07 11.13
N SER A 304 -24.71 -2.06 11.82
CA SER A 304 -25.11 -2.20 13.24
C SER A 304 -26.49 -2.84 13.37
N VAL A 305 -26.52 -4.14 13.06
CA VAL A 305 -27.70 -5.01 13.16
C VAL A 305 -27.29 -6.34 13.79
N ALA A 306 -28.28 -7.09 14.29
CA ALA A 306 -28.04 -8.38 14.93
C ALA A 306 -27.30 -9.36 13.97
N PRO A 307 -26.42 -10.24 14.49
CA PRO A 307 -25.69 -11.21 13.68
C PRO A 307 -26.58 -12.01 12.72
N GLY A 308 -26.08 -12.24 11.50
CA GLY A 308 -26.75 -12.97 10.43
C GLY A 308 -27.93 -12.24 9.76
N GLN A 309 -28.25 -10.99 10.13
CA GLN A 309 -29.35 -10.25 9.48
C GLN A 309 -29.00 -9.81 8.06
N VAL A 310 -27.74 -9.44 7.82
CA VAL A 310 -27.22 -8.98 6.52
C VAL A 310 -25.95 -9.75 6.22
N GLY A 311 -25.80 -10.21 4.99
CA GLY A 311 -24.61 -10.94 4.59
C GLY A 311 -24.57 -11.24 3.10
N LEU A 312 -23.41 -11.70 2.65
CA LEU A 312 -23.13 -12.05 1.26
C LEU A 312 -22.58 -13.47 1.22
N ALA A 313 -23.03 -14.27 0.25
CA ALA A 313 -22.40 -15.50 -0.14
C ALA A 313 -21.51 -15.22 -1.35
N ILE A 314 -20.22 -15.50 -1.22
CA ILE A 314 -19.20 -15.30 -2.26
C ILE A 314 -18.74 -16.67 -2.73
N THR A 315 -18.93 -16.96 -4.01
CA THR A 315 -18.48 -18.21 -4.64
C THR A 315 -17.49 -17.88 -5.75
N ILE A 316 -16.25 -18.35 -5.61
CA ILE A 316 -15.22 -18.22 -6.63
C ILE A 316 -15.24 -19.50 -7.48
N ASP A 317 -15.41 -19.33 -8.79
CA ASP A 317 -15.65 -20.38 -9.77
C ASP A 317 -16.76 -21.36 -9.33
N ASP A 318 -16.44 -22.65 -9.25
CA ASP A 318 -17.34 -23.72 -8.84
C ASP A 318 -17.06 -24.18 -7.39
N GLY A 319 -16.38 -23.33 -6.60
CA GLY A 319 -16.08 -23.60 -5.19
C GLY A 319 -17.30 -23.51 -4.27
N GLU A 320 -17.11 -23.84 -3.00
CA GLU A 320 -18.16 -23.69 -1.99
C GLU A 320 -18.42 -22.21 -1.66
N PRO A 321 -19.68 -21.80 -1.42
CA PRO A 321 -20.00 -20.43 -1.01
C PRO A 321 -19.40 -20.09 0.36
N ILE A 322 -18.65 -19.00 0.41
CA ILE A 322 -18.14 -18.40 1.65
C ILE A 322 -19.16 -17.36 2.13
N ILE A 323 -19.65 -17.52 3.36
CA ILE A 323 -20.61 -16.59 3.96
C ILE A 323 -19.86 -15.48 4.68
N VAL A 324 -20.09 -14.25 4.24
CA VAL A 324 -19.65 -13.02 4.90
C VAL A 324 -20.82 -12.45 5.67
N ASP A 325 -20.76 -12.51 7.00
CA ASP A 325 -21.73 -11.81 7.84
C ASP A 325 -21.39 -10.32 7.85
N ALA A 326 -22.28 -9.50 7.29
CA ALA A 326 -22.12 -8.06 7.21
C ALA A 326 -22.80 -7.33 8.38
N SER A 327 -23.19 -8.07 9.42
CA SER A 327 -23.82 -7.54 10.63
C SER A 327 -22.77 -7.23 11.72
N GLY A 328 -23.21 -6.81 12.91
CA GLY A 328 -22.34 -6.76 14.09
C GLY A 328 -21.44 -5.53 14.23
N SER A 329 -21.65 -4.45 13.47
CA SER A 329 -21.00 -3.17 13.81
C SER A 329 -21.48 -2.66 15.18
N PRO A 330 -20.60 -2.18 16.08
CA PRO A 330 -20.98 -1.77 17.42
C PRO A 330 -21.73 -0.43 17.48
N ASP A 331 -21.68 0.38 16.43
CA ASP A 331 -22.24 1.74 16.39
C ASP A 331 -22.98 2.04 15.06
N THR A 332 -22.27 2.39 14.00
CA THR A 332 -22.80 2.80 12.69
C THR A 332 -22.29 1.89 11.59
N LYS A 333 -22.81 2.05 10.38
CA LYS A 333 -22.35 1.28 9.23
C LYS A 333 -21.06 1.89 8.65
N TYR A 334 -20.15 1.04 8.21
CA TYR A 334 -18.87 1.46 7.63
C TYR A 334 -18.34 0.41 6.67
N PHE A 335 -17.54 0.82 5.69
CA PHE A 335 -16.88 -0.12 4.79
C PHE A 335 -15.61 -0.68 5.43
N VAL A 336 -15.38 -1.98 5.29
CA VAL A 336 -14.17 -2.66 5.79
C VAL A 336 -13.66 -3.64 4.74
N MET A 337 -12.35 -3.89 4.73
CA MET A 337 -11.76 -5.00 3.98
C MET A 337 -11.42 -6.15 4.93
N ASP A 338 -12.05 -7.29 4.73
CA ASP A 338 -11.74 -8.52 5.48
C ASP A 338 -11.22 -9.61 4.54
N LYS A 339 -10.38 -10.49 5.08
CA LYS A 339 -9.96 -11.71 4.41
C LYS A 339 -11.15 -12.67 4.32
N LEU A 340 -11.47 -13.14 3.10
CA LEU A 340 -12.55 -14.10 2.88
C LEU A 340 -12.19 -15.51 3.35
N THR A 341 -10.97 -15.94 3.06
CA THR A 341 -10.42 -17.25 3.42
C THR A 341 -8.90 -17.22 3.35
N GLY A 342 -8.23 -18.31 3.73
CA GLY A 342 -6.80 -18.49 3.47
C GLY A 342 -6.47 -18.51 1.97
N PRO A 343 -5.19 -18.69 1.61
CA PRO A 343 -4.78 -18.73 0.21
C PRO A 343 -5.57 -19.75 -0.61
N ILE A 344 -5.99 -19.35 -1.81
CA ILE A 344 -6.64 -20.19 -2.81
C ILE A 344 -5.76 -20.27 -4.06
N ARG A 345 -5.69 -21.44 -4.69
CA ARG A 345 -5.00 -21.63 -5.97
C ARG A 345 -5.93 -21.24 -7.12
N LEU A 346 -5.47 -20.36 -8.01
CA LEU A 346 -6.15 -19.99 -9.25
C LEU A 346 -5.24 -20.32 -10.43
N SER A 347 -5.79 -20.94 -11.48
CA SER A 347 -5.07 -21.19 -12.72
C SER A 347 -4.94 -19.92 -13.57
N ALA A 348 -4.03 -19.90 -14.55
CA ALA A 348 -4.01 -18.88 -15.57
C ALA A 348 -5.33 -18.90 -16.36
N GLY A 349 -5.88 -17.72 -16.63
CA GLY A 349 -7.08 -17.56 -17.45
C GLY A 349 -8.21 -16.86 -16.73
N ARG A 350 -9.44 -17.10 -17.22
CA ARG A 350 -10.64 -16.39 -16.79
C ARG A 350 -11.31 -17.12 -15.64
N HIS A 351 -11.63 -16.36 -14.61
CA HIS A 351 -12.35 -16.79 -13.42
C HIS A 351 -13.62 -15.99 -13.25
N ASN A 352 -14.49 -16.47 -12.37
CA ASN A 352 -15.68 -15.73 -12.00
C ASN A 352 -15.94 -15.75 -10.52
N VAL A 353 -16.64 -14.73 -10.05
CA VAL A 353 -17.21 -14.72 -8.70
C VAL A 353 -18.72 -14.55 -8.80
N THR A 354 -19.47 -15.43 -8.16
CA THR A 354 -20.89 -15.21 -7.91
C THR A 354 -21.06 -14.56 -6.53
N VAL A 355 -21.77 -13.43 -6.51
CA VAL A 355 -22.12 -12.71 -5.28
C VAL A 355 -23.62 -12.79 -5.09
N LYS A 356 -24.07 -13.30 -3.94
CA LYS A 356 -25.49 -13.47 -3.61
C LYS A 356 -25.79 -12.94 -2.23
N PHE A 357 -26.96 -12.34 -2.02
CA PHE A 357 -27.41 -12.00 -0.67
C PHE A 357 -27.64 -13.25 0.19
N ALA A 358 -27.13 -13.24 1.42
CA ALA A 358 -27.18 -14.38 2.33
C ALA A 358 -27.70 -14.02 3.75
N GLY A 359 -28.20 -12.81 3.96
CA GLY A 359 -28.78 -12.40 5.25
C GLY A 359 -30.17 -12.99 5.52
N ALA A 360 -30.56 -13.07 6.79
CA ALA A 360 -31.91 -13.49 7.20
C ALA A 360 -32.98 -12.40 6.97
N SER A 361 -32.58 -11.13 6.91
CA SER A 361 -33.51 -10.02 6.74
C SER A 361 -34.07 -9.94 5.31
N ARG A 362 -35.36 -9.62 5.21
CA ARG A 362 -36.04 -9.36 3.92
C ARG A 362 -36.08 -7.88 3.54
N SER A 363 -35.77 -6.99 4.47
CA SER A 363 -35.88 -5.53 4.29
C SER A 363 -34.52 -4.82 4.20
N LEU A 364 -33.44 -5.47 4.63
CA LEU A 364 -32.10 -4.91 4.60
C LEU A 364 -31.37 -5.28 3.30
N ASN A 365 -30.43 -4.43 2.93
CA ASN A 365 -29.52 -4.66 1.81
C ASN A 365 -28.11 -4.89 2.37
N ALA A 366 -27.35 -5.80 1.77
CA ALA A 366 -25.90 -5.86 1.92
C ALA A 366 -25.25 -4.94 0.87
N SER A 367 -24.12 -4.33 1.20
CA SER A 367 -23.34 -3.49 0.28
C SER A 367 -21.94 -4.08 0.09
N ILE A 368 -21.47 -4.16 -1.15
CA ILE A 368 -20.13 -4.64 -1.54
C ILE A 368 -19.51 -3.65 -2.52
N ASP A 369 -18.27 -3.27 -2.25
CA ASP A 369 -17.48 -2.38 -3.11
C ASP A 369 -16.67 -3.20 -4.11
N ALA A 370 -15.80 -4.08 -3.60
CA ALA A 370 -14.93 -4.87 -4.46
C ALA A 370 -14.51 -6.20 -3.81
N LEU A 371 -13.91 -7.07 -4.63
CA LEU A 371 -13.00 -8.11 -4.15
C LEU A 371 -11.57 -7.72 -4.48
N VAL A 372 -10.65 -7.95 -3.54
CA VAL A 372 -9.21 -7.75 -3.75
C VAL A 372 -8.52 -9.10 -3.71
N LEU A 373 -7.93 -9.52 -4.82
CA LEU A 373 -7.15 -10.75 -4.90
C LEU A 373 -5.68 -10.41 -4.79
N GLN A 374 -5.12 -10.64 -3.60
CA GLN A 374 -3.73 -10.38 -3.29
C GLN A 374 -2.89 -11.62 -3.64
N PRO A 375 -1.95 -11.57 -4.60
CA PRO A 375 -1.02 -12.69 -4.78
C PRO A 375 -0.20 -12.89 -3.50
N LEU A 376 0.10 -14.16 -3.18
CA LEU A 376 0.86 -14.51 -1.98
C LEU A 376 2.25 -13.86 -1.98
N VAL A 377 2.83 -13.68 -3.17
CA VAL A 377 4.00 -12.83 -3.39
C VAL A 377 3.68 -11.82 -4.49
N GLU A 378 3.73 -10.55 -4.14
CA GLU A 378 3.72 -9.47 -5.11
C GLU A 378 5.13 -8.97 -5.38
N TRP A 379 5.36 -8.41 -6.55
CA TRP A 379 6.68 -7.88 -6.89
C TRP A 379 6.61 -6.78 -7.94
N ARG A 380 7.64 -5.92 -7.93
CA ARG A 380 7.87 -4.86 -8.90
C ARG A 380 9.32 -4.88 -9.36
N HIS A 381 9.52 -5.03 -10.67
CA HIS A 381 10.80 -4.94 -11.35
C HIS A 381 10.96 -3.54 -11.95
N MET A 382 12.08 -2.91 -11.61
CA MET A 382 12.46 -1.58 -12.04
C MET A 382 13.84 -1.60 -12.70
N THR A 383 14.06 -0.69 -13.62
CA THR A 383 15.33 -0.53 -14.34
C THR A 383 15.83 0.90 -14.23
N GLY A 384 17.14 1.08 -14.12
CA GLY A 384 17.80 2.39 -14.05
C GLY A 384 18.94 2.54 -15.06
N PRO A 385 19.75 3.60 -14.91
CA PRO A 385 20.98 3.81 -15.69
C PRO A 385 21.98 2.65 -15.55
N ASP A 386 22.96 2.59 -16.46
CA ASP A 386 24.09 1.64 -16.39
C ASP A 386 23.68 0.17 -16.17
N TYR A 387 22.63 -0.24 -16.88
CA TYR A 387 22.04 -1.59 -16.82
C TYR A 387 21.51 -1.99 -15.45
N GLN A 388 21.29 -1.04 -14.53
CA GLN A 388 20.77 -1.33 -13.21
C GLN A 388 19.37 -1.96 -13.30
N ASN A 389 19.20 -3.09 -12.62
CA ASN A 389 17.91 -3.73 -12.41
C ASN A 389 17.68 -3.95 -10.93
N VAL A 390 16.46 -3.67 -10.48
CA VAL A 390 16.03 -3.83 -9.08
C VAL A 390 14.66 -4.50 -9.07
N LEU A 391 14.53 -5.63 -8.37
CA LEU A 391 13.25 -6.27 -8.07
C LEU A 391 12.99 -6.13 -6.57
N LEU A 392 11.84 -5.56 -6.20
CA LEU A 392 11.33 -5.60 -4.84
C LEU A 392 10.14 -6.55 -4.80
N ALA A 393 10.21 -7.59 -3.98
CA ALA A 393 9.13 -8.53 -3.76
C ALA A 393 8.69 -8.52 -2.29
N ARG A 394 7.41 -8.72 -2.03
CA ARG A 394 6.84 -8.82 -0.67
C ARG A 394 6.01 -10.09 -0.53
N SER A 395 6.17 -10.78 0.59
CA SER A 395 5.43 -11.99 0.95
C SER A 395 4.25 -11.66 1.86
N PHE A 396 3.11 -12.30 1.60
CA PHE A 396 1.95 -12.37 2.52
C PHE A 396 1.83 -13.74 3.18
N ALA A 397 2.78 -14.65 2.94
CA ALA A 397 2.75 -15.97 3.53
C ALA A 397 3.17 -15.92 5.01
N GLY A 398 2.45 -16.66 5.85
CA GLY A 398 2.83 -16.88 7.26
C GLY A 398 3.97 -17.89 7.46
N GLN A 399 4.57 -18.38 6.38
CA GLN A 399 5.70 -19.29 6.39
C GLN A 399 6.69 -18.93 5.27
N ALA A 400 7.95 -19.32 5.44
CA ALA A 400 8.96 -19.12 4.42
C ALA A 400 8.61 -19.91 3.15
N LEU A 401 8.90 -19.33 1.99
CA LEU A 401 8.65 -19.95 0.69
C LEU A 401 9.71 -19.55 -0.33
N THR A 402 9.72 -20.23 -1.47
CA THR A 402 10.48 -19.83 -2.65
C THR A 402 9.51 -19.53 -3.78
N ARG A 403 9.65 -18.35 -4.39
CA ARG A 403 8.84 -17.93 -5.53
C ARG A 403 9.69 -17.93 -6.80
N SER A 404 9.33 -18.76 -7.78
CA SER A 404 9.91 -18.68 -9.12
C SER A 404 9.34 -17.47 -9.88
N ILE A 405 10.21 -16.58 -10.35
CA ILE A 405 9.83 -15.36 -11.09
C ILE A 405 10.57 -15.35 -12.43
N GLN A 406 9.84 -15.09 -13.52
CA GLN A 406 10.44 -14.80 -14.82
C GLN A 406 10.88 -13.32 -14.83
N VAL A 407 12.19 -13.08 -14.69
CA VAL A 407 12.73 -11.72 -14.67
C VAL A 407 13.23 -11.29 -16.05
N ASP A 408 12.93 -10.05 -16.46
CA ASP A 408 13.38 -9.47 -17.73
C ASP A 408 14.87 -9.09 -17.64
N ILE A 409 15.68 -9.59 -18.57
CA ILE A 409 17.13 -9.36 -18.63
C ILE A 409 17.56 -8.56 -19.86
N ARG A 410 16.62 -7.98 -20.61
CA ARG A 410 16.93 -7.16 -21.81
C ARG A 410 17.67 -5.86 -21.48
N LYS A 411 17.63 -5.44 -20.22
CA LYS A 411 18.35 -4.28 -19.70
C LYS A 411 19.59 -4.67 -18.90
N THR A 412 20.09 -5.89 -19.11
CA THR A 412 21.30 -6.43 -18.49
C THR A 412 22.47 -6.41 -19.49
N GLY A 413 23.70 -6.33 -19.01
CA GLY A 413 24.89 -6.55 -19.82
C GLY A 413 24.92 -7.97 -20.44
N PRO A 414 25.60 -8.16 -21.60
CA PRO A 414 25.66 -9.45 -22.25
C PRO A 414 26.43 -10.47 -21.39
N ALA A 415 25.75 -11.55 -20.99
CA ALA A 415 26.34 -12.63 -20.18
C ALA A 415 25.69 -13.99 -20.47
N THR A 416 26.44 -15.07 -20.27
CA THR A 416 25.92 -16.46 -20.35
C THR A 416 25.26 -16.92 -19.04
N GLN A 417 25.44 -16.15 -17.97
CA GLN A 417 24.84 -16.34 -16.65
C GLN A 417 24.54 -14.98 -16.05
N ILE A 418 23.34 -14.82 -15.47
CA ILE A 418 22.98 -13.63 -14.70
C ILE A 418 23.21 -13.92 -13.24
N GLN A 419 23.95 -13.02 -12.57
CA GLN A 419 24.15 -13.05 -11.13
C GLN A 419 23.21 -12.04 -10.46
N PHE A 420 22.46 -12.51 -9.48
CA PHE A 420 21.51 -11.74 -8.70
C PHE A 420 22.06 -11.58 -7.28
N GLN A 421 22.22 -10.35 -6.81
CA GLN A 421 22.42 -10.09 -5.38
C GLN A 421 21.05 -10.06 -4.71
N VAL A 422 20.81 -10.96 -3.76
CA VAL A 422 19.51 -11.18 -3.13
C VAL A 422 19.62 -10.92 -1.63
N GLY A 423 18.98 -9.85 -1.17
CA GLY A 423 18.84 -9.53 0.25
C GLY A 423 17.42 -9.82 0.73
N CYS A 424 17.25 -10.82 1.59
CA CYS A 424 15.97 -11.18 2.20
C CYS A 424 15.84 -10.56 3.58
N TYR A 425 14.72 -9.88 3.80
CA TYR A 425 14.39 -9.20 5.05
C TYR A 425 13.16 -9.85 5.67
N ASP A 426 13.19 -10.03 6.99
CA ASP A 426 12.02 -10.48 7.73
C ASP A 426 10.96 -9.37 7.89
N ALA A 427 9.85 -9.67 8.57
CA ALA A 427 8.78 -8.71 8.81
C ALA A 427 9.20 -7.52 9.71
N GLN A 428 10.31 -7.65 10.44
CA GLN A 428 10.90 -6.59 11.25
C GLN A 428 11.92 -5.75 10.45
N GLY A 429 12.17 -6.11 9.19
CA GLY A 429 13.11 -5.41 8.32
C GLY A 429 14.57 -5.73 8.62
N GLU A 430 14.82 -6.81 9.36
CA GLU A 430 16.17 -7.33 9.59
C GLU A 430 16.62 -8.15 8.39
N LEU A 431 17.87 -7.95 7.97
CA LEU A 431 18.48 -8.72 6.90
C LEU A 431 18.82 -10.13 7.42
N VAL A 432 18.06 -11.13 7.02
CA VAL A 432 18.27 -12.52 7.46
C VAL A 432 19.07 -13.34 6.47
N ARG A 433 19.11 -12.92 5.21
CA ARG A 433 19.88 -13.58 4.15
C ARG A 433 20.42 -12.57 3.17
N ASP A 434 21.70 -12.72 2.80
CA ASP A 434 22.34 -11.97 1.73
C ASP A 434 23.16 -12.94 0.88
N GLU A 435 22.66 -13.28 -0.29
CA GLU A 435 23.24 -14.32 -1.13
C GLU A 435 23.30 -13.94 -2.61
N ARG A 436 24.15 -14.67 -3.35
CA ARG A 436 24.23 -14.55 -4.81
C ARG A 436 23.58 -15.75 -5.45
N LEU A 437 22.48 -15.51 -6.15
CA LEU A 437 21.85 -16.52 -7.00
C LEU A 437 22.34 -16.36 -8.43
N THR A 438 22.45 -17.48 -9.16
CA THR A 438 22.89 -17.47 -10.56
C THR A 438 21.86 -18.20 -11.39
N SER A 439 21.38 -17.56 -12.46
CA SER A 439 20.57 -18.25 -13.47
C SER A 439 21.35 -18.33 -14.79
N PRO A 440 21.36 -19.50 -15.46
CA PRO A 440 21.86 -19.58 -16.83
C PRO A 440 21.01 -18.69 -17.75
N ALA A 441 21.67 -17.99 -18.67
CA ALA A 441 21.03 -17.20 -19.71
C ALA A 441 21.42 -17.79 -21.07
N ALA A 442 20.47 -18.41 -21.74
CA ALA A 442 20.69 -18.88 -23.11
C ALA A 442 21.01 -17.70 -24.02
N SER A 443 21.79 -17.94 -25.08
CA SER A 443 22.09 -16.89 -26.07
C SER A 443 20.79 -16.33 -26.64
N GLY A 444 20.57 -15.02 -26.52
CA GLY A 444 19.36 -14.34 -26.97
C GLY A 444 18.15 -14.44 -26.04
N ALA A 445 18.30 -14.97 -24.82
CA ALA A 445 17.21 -15.00 -23.85
C ALA A 445 16.80 -13.57 -23.43
N GLU A 446 15.49 -13.30 -23.43
CA GLU A 446 14.93 -12.05 -22.93
C GLU A 446 14.59 -12.10 -21.43
N THR A 447 14.36 -13.31 -20.91
CA THR A 447 14.04 -13.56 -19.51
C THR A 447 14.84 -14.74 -18.96
N VAL A 448 14.98 -14.79 -17.64
CA VAL A 448 15.50 -15.96 -16.92
C VAL A 448 14.63 -16.25 -15.70
N VAL A 449 14.71 -17.48 -15.19
CA VAL A 449 13.99 -17.87 -13.97
C VAL A 449 14.84 -17.51 -12.76
N LEU A 450 14.24 -16.80 -11.81
CA LEU A 450 14.80 -16.54 -10.49
C LEU A 450 13.94 -17.23 -9.44
N ASP A 451 14.52 -18.20 -8.74
CA ASP A 451 13.90 -18.83 -7.58
C ASP A 451 14.19 -17.99 -6.34
N LEU A 452 13.24 -17.13 -5.99
CA LEU A 452 13.40 -16.08 -4.98
C LEU A 452 12.98 -16.58 -3.59
N PRO A 453 13.90 -16.71 -2.62
CA PRO A 453 13.54 -17.01 -1.24
C PRO A 453 12.85 -15.82 -0.56
N MET A 454 11.80 -16.12 0.20
CA MET A 454 10.97 -15.15 0.90
C MET A 454 10.75 -15.59 2.35
N GLU A 455 10.94 -14.65 3.27
CA GLU A 455 10.62 -14.85 4.68
C GLU A 455 9.12 -14.67 4.97
N PRO A 456 8.60 -15.24 6.08
CA PRO A 456 7.22 -15.02 6.50
C PRO A 456 6.91 -13.53 6.65
N PHE A 457 5.92 -13.04 5.91
CA PHE A 457 5.53 -11.61 5.86
C PHE A 457 6.67 -10.62 5.56
N GLY A 458 7.81 -11.12 5.09
CA GLY A 458 8.99 -10.34 4.79
C GLY A 458 9.01 -9.80 3.37
N TYR A 459 10.14 -9.25 2.98
CA TYR A 459 10.35 -8.71 1.64
C TYR A 459 11.79 -8.96 1.18
N THR A 460 11.98 -9.05 -0.13
CA THR A 460 13.28 -9.37 -0.73
C THR A 460 13.62 -8.32 -1.77
N LEU A 461 14.83 -7.77 -1.68
CA LEU A 461 15.40 -6.86 -2.66
C LEU A 461 16.43 -7.62 -3.50
N VAL A 462 16.26 -7.59 -4.82
CA VAL A 462 17.18 -8.23 -5.76
C VAL A 462 17.77 -7.20 -6.69
N GLU A 463 19.07 -7.30 -6.93
CA GLU A 463 19.82 -6.41 -7.81
C GLU A 463 20.66 -7.19 -8.81
N TRP A 464 20.67 -6.73 -10.07
CA TRP A 464 21.56 -7.25 -11.10
C TRP A 464 21.88 -6.17 -12.15
N ARG A 465 22.89 -6.42 -12.98
CA ARG A 465 23.38 -5.52 -14.02
C ARG A 465 23.74 -6.25 -15.28
#